data_AF-A0A414I9Z6-F1
#
_entry.id   AF-A0A414I9Z6-F1
#
_cell.length_a   1.000
_cell.length_b   1.000
_cell.length_c   1.000
_cell.angle_alpha   90.00
_cell.angle_beta   90.00
_cell.angle_gamma   90.00
#
_symmetry.space_group_name_H-M   'P 1'
#
loop_
_entity.id
_entity.type
_entity.pdbx_description
1 polymer ?
#
loop_
_entity_poly.entity_id
_entity_poly.type
_entity_poly.pdbx_seq_one_letter_code
_entity_poly.pdbx_strand_id
1 'polypeptide(L)' 'MIESSNGAKASAILYSLVETAKANMINTFEYFNLLLTEIPQHMDDKDLRFIDDLLPWSPRVQKECPSRYKKS' A
#
# COMPACT_ATOMS: atom_id res chain seq x y z
N MET A 1 10.32 -19.69 -11.22
CA MET A 1 9.82 -18.89 -12.35
C MET A 1 8.36 -18.60 -12.04
N ILE A 2 7.86 -17.37 -12.23
CA ILE A 2 6.47 -17.01 -11.91
C ILE A 2 5.60 -17.59 -13.04
N GLU A 3 5.32 -18.89 -13.00
CA GLU A 3 4.76 -19.65 -14.14
C GLU A 3 3.22 -19.62 -14.23
N SER A 4 2.55 -18.80 -13.42
CA SER A 4 1.09 -18.64 -13.47
C SER A 4 0.73 -17.18 -13.76
N SER A 5 -0.27 -16.96 -14.63
CA SER A 5 -0.82 -15.64 -14.95
C SER A 5 -1.25 -14.86 -13.71
N ASN A 6 -1.78 -15.56 -12.70
CA ASN A 6 -2.16 -14.97 -11.41
C ASN A 6 -0.93 -14.47 -10.63
N GLY A 7 0.17 -15.22 -10.66
CA GLY A 7 1.43 -14.82 -10.04
C GLY A 7 2.01 -13.57 -10.70
N ALA A 8 2.04 -13.54 -12.04
CA ALA A 8 2.52 -12.37 -12.77
C ALA A 8 1.68 -11.11 -12.49
N LYS A 9 0.35 -11.26 -12.44
CA LYS A 9 -0.58 -10.19 -12.07
C LYS A 9 -0.34 -9.69 -10.64
N ALA A 10 -0.20 -10.60 -9.68
CA ALA A 10 0.09 -10.26 -8.28
C ALA A 10 1.42 -9.51 -8.15
N SER A 11 2.47 -9.95 -8.85
CA SER A 11 3.75 -9.25 -8.87
C SER A 11 3.65 -7.86 -9.47
N ALA A 12 2.93 -7.69 -10.58
CA ALA A 12 2.72 -6.37 -11.19
C ALA A 12 2.00 -5.39 -10.25
N ILE A 13 0.99 -5.88 -9.51
CA ILE A 13 0.29 -5.09 -8.48
C ILE A 13 1.26 -4.71 -7.36
N LEU A 14 2.05 -5.68 -6.85
CA LEU A 14 3.02 -5.42 -5.79
C LEU A 14 4.04 -4.35 -6.19
N TYR A 15 4.63 -4.46 -7.39
CA TYR A 15 5.55 -3.45 -7.92
C TYR A 15 4.90 -2.08 -8.05
N SER A 16 3.67 -2.02 -8.53
CA SER A 16 2.92 -0.75 -8.65
C SER A 16 2.73 -0.07 -7.29
N LEU A 17 2.38 -0.85 -6.26
CA LEU A 17 2.24 -0.35 -4.88
C LEU A 17 3.59 0.11 -4.30
N VAL A 18 4.67 -0.65 -4.52
CA VAL A 18 6.03 -0.27 -4.10
C VAL A 18 6.42 1.08 -4.68
N GLU A 19 6.29 1.24 -6.00
CA GLU A 19 6.69 2.48 -6.68
C GLU A 19 5.80 3.66 -6.30
N THR A 20 4.50 3.43 -6.07
CA THR A 20 3.58 4.47 -5.59
C THR A 20 3.96 4.94 -4.18
N ALA A 21 4.27 4.02 -3.26
CA ALA A 21 4.73 4.36 -1.91
C ALA A 21 6.05 5.14 -1.93
N LYS A 22 7.00 4.74 -2.77
CA LYS A 22 8.25 5.49 -2.98
C LYS A 22 7.99 6.90 -3.50
N ALA A 23 7.13 7.05 -4.50
CA ALA A 23 6.78 8.35 -5.08
C ALA A 23 6.10 9.30 -4.06
N ASN A 24 5.38 8.73 -3.08
CA ASN A 24 4.75 9.47 -1.99
C ASN A 24 5.64 9.63 -0.75
N MET A 25 6.91 9.23 -0.83
CA MET A 25 7.89 9.35 0.25
C MET A 25 7.39 8.73 1.57
N ILE A 26 6.89 7.50 1.52
CA ILE A 26 6.51 6.72 2.70
C ILE A 26 7.32 5.41 2.77
N ASN A 27 7.43 4.83 3.97
CA ASN A 27 8.09 3.56 4.14
C ASN A 27 7.25 2.43 3.54
N THR A 28 7.79 1.75 2.53
CA THR A 28 7.08 0.71 1.79
C THR A 28 6.71 -0.50 2.65
N PHE A 29 7.57 -0.90 3.59
CA PHE A 29 7.30 -2.05 4.46
C PHE A 29 6.14 -1.76 5.42
N GLU A 30 6.18 -0.60 6.08
CA GLU A 30 5.09 -0.18 6.97
C GLU A 30 3.78 0.01 6.21
N TYR A 31 3.85 0.56 4.99
CA TYR A 31 2.67 0.71 4.15
C TYR A 31 2.04 -0.63 3.79
N PHE A 32 2.84 -1.64 3.43
CA PHE A 32 2.30 -2.99 3.20
C PHE A 32 1.71 -3.62 4.46
N ASN A 33 2.36 -3.47 5.61
CA ASN A 33 1.80 -3.96 6.88
C ASN A 33 0.44 -3.33 7.16
N LEU A 34 0.29 -2.02 6.96
CA LEU A 34 -0.97 -1.32 7.12
C LEU A 34 -2.04 -1.85 6.16
N LEU A 35 -1.74 -1.89 4.86
CA LEU A 35 -2.69 -2.39 3.84
C LEU A 35 -3.13 -3.83 4.11
N LEU A 36 -2.18 -4.72 4.42
CA LEU A 36 -2.45 -6.13 4.68
C LEU A 36 -3.13 -6.38 6.02
N THR A 37 -3.16 -5.39 6.92
CA THR A 37 -3.88 -5.46 8.20
C THR A 37 -5.31 -4.93 8.05
N GLU A 38 -5.47 -3.77 7.39
CA GLU A 38 -6.74 -3.05 7.31
C GLU A 38 -7.68 -3.63 6.24
N ILE A 39 -7.19 -3.90 5.02
CA ILE A 39 -8.04 -4.36 3.91
C ILE A 39 -8.83 -5.64 4.27
N PRO A 40 -8.24 -6.66 4.93
CA PRO A 40 -8.99 -7.85 5.33
C PRO A 40 -10.18 -7.58 6.27
N GLN A 41 -10.13 -6.50 7.07
CA GLN A 41 -11.22 -6.14 7.99
C GLN A 41 -12.46 -5.60 7.26
N HIS A 42 -12.29 -5.13 6.02
CA HIS A 42 -13.32 -4.47 5.22
C HIS A 42 -13.78 -5.32 4.02
N MET A 43 -13.45 -6.62 3.98
CA MET A 43 -13.76 -7.48 2.82
C MET A 43 -15.27 -7.65 2.58
N ASP A 44 -16.08 -7.58 3.64
CA ASP A 44 -17.54 -7.71 3.56
C ASP A 44 -18.25 -6.34 3.47
N ASP A 45 -17.48 -5.24 3.54
CA ASP A 45 -18.03 -3.90 3.48
C ASP A 45 -18.49 -3.59 2.05
N LYS A 46 -19.71 -3.05 1.94
CA LYS A 46 -20.25 -2.55 0.66
C LYS A 46 -19.72 -1.16 0.31
N ASP A 47 -19.16 -0.47 1.30
CA ASP A 47 -18.67 0.89 1.20
C ASP A 47 -17.14 0.89 1.20
N LEU A 48 -16.55 1.43 0.13
CA LEU A 48 -15.11 1.43 -0.08
C LEU A 48 -14.45 2.74 0.33
N ARG A 49 -15.18 3.67 0.97
CA ARG A 49 -14.61 4.95 1.45
C ARG A 49 -13.44 4.79 2.42
N PHE A 50 -13.33 3.66 3.12
CA PHE A 50 -12.17 3.37 3.98
C PHE A 50 -10.84 3.39 3.21
N ILE A 51 -10.87 3.12 1.89
CA ILE A 51 -9.67 3.14 1.04
C ILE A 51 -9.05 4.54 0.98
N ASP A 52 -9.85 5.60 1.08
CA ASP A 52 -9.34 6.98 1.03
C ASP A 52 -8.31 7.25 2.14
N ASP A 53 -8.52 6.65 3.32
CA ASP A 53 -7.59 6.73 4.45
C ASP A 53 -6.36 5.83 4.29
N LEU A 54 -6.40 4.87 3.37
CA LEU A 54 -5.29 3.98 3.05
C LEU A 54 -4.45 4.44 1.85
N LEU A 55 -4.84 5.54 1.18
CA LEU A 55 -4.06 6.08 0.08
C LEU A 55 -2.71 6.61 0.56
N PRO A 56 -1.65 6.51 -0.25
CA PRO A 56 -0.29 6.82 0.21
C PRO A 56 -0.07 8.31 0.50
N TRP A 57 -0.95 9.19 0.02
CA TRP A 57 -0.98 10.63 0.34
C TRP A 57 -1.94 10.99 1.47
N SER A 58 -2.65 10.02 2.06
CA SER A 58 -3.61 10.29 3.14
C SER A 58 -2.86 10.78 4.40
N PRO A 59 -3.46 11.67 5.20
CA PRO A 59 -2.85 12.10 6.45
C PRO A 59 -2.54 10.95 7.41
N ARG A 60 -3.37 9.90 7.41
CA ARG A 60 -3.20 8.69 8.21
C ARG A 60 -1.92 7.95 7.81
N VAL A 61 -1.79 7.62 6.52
CA VAL A 61 -0.62 6.88 6.00
C VAL A 61 0.67 7.67 6.17
N GLN A 62 0.64 8.98 5.91
CA GLN A 62 1.81 9.85 6.09
C GLN A 62 2.30 9.88 7.55
N LYS A 63 1.40 9.70 8.52
CA LYS A 63 1.73 9.62 9.94
C LYS A 63 2.21 8.23 10.36
N GLU A 64 1.55 7.17 9.90
CA GLU A 64 1.81 5.79 10.33
C GLU A 64 2.99 5.15 9.58
N CYS A 65 3.28 5.58 8.36
CA CYS A 65 4.34 5.03 7.51
C CYS A 65 5.44 6.05 7.19
N PRO A 66 6.07 6.70 8.19
CA PRO A 66 7.03 7.78 7.94
C PRO A 66 8.23 7.28 7.15
N SER A 67 8.59 8.01 6.10
CA SER A 67 9.79 7.72 5.33
C SER A 67 11.05 7.86 6.16
N ARG A 68 11.99 6.95 5.93
CA ARG A 68 13.36 7.02 6.48
C ARG A 68 14.29 7.87 5.61
N TYR A 69 13.85 8.28 4.42
CA TYR A 69 14.61 9.18 3.54
C TYR A 69 14.58 10.59 4.13
N LYS A 70 15.75 11.10 4.51
CA LYS A 70 15.87 12.50 4.91
C LYS A 70 15.61 13.39 3.69
N LYS A 71 14.84 14.48 3.89
CA LYS A 71 14.82 15.60 2.93
C LYS A 71 16.26 16.10 2.81
N SER A 72 16.84 16.01 1.61
CA SER A 72 18.12 16.66 1.31
C SER A 72 17.97 18.16 1.27
#